data_AF-A0A0U5GKX8-F1
#
_entry.id   AF-A0A0U5GKX8-F1
#
_cell.length_a   1.000
_cell.length_b   1.000
_cell.length_c   1.000
_cell.angle_alpha   90.00
_cell.angle_beta   90.00
_cell.angle_gamma   90.00
#
_symmetry.space_group_name_H-M   'P 1'
#
loop_
_entity.id
_entity.type
_entity.pdbx_description
1 polymer ?
#
loop_
_entity_poly.entity_id
_entity_poly.type
_entity_poly.pdbx_seq_one_letter_code
_entity_poly.pdbx_strand_id
1 'polypeptide(L)'
;MALETPLHENKKKGAPSRKAFRQMRERRREGIIKKAYEYSKLCEADVCLGIRLRGSGQVYTFLADPSGFWSSFESQLEKYYPTPIRKTTEDILRSRNTQQGRQESETSEGNIEST
;
A
#
# COMPACT_ATOMS: atom_id res chain seq x y z
N MET A 1 -40.58 -11.83 -41.85
CA MET A 1 -40.05 -12.41 -40.61
C MET A 1 -38.79 -11.66 -40.24
N ALA A 2 -38.88 -10.66 -39.36
CA ALA A 2 -37.72 -9.96 -38.81
C ALA A 2 -37.53 -10.49 -37.38
N LEU A 3 -36.37 -11.09 -37.13
CA LEU A 3 -35.98 -11.60 -35.82
C LEU A 3 -35.48 -10.41 -34.99
N GLU A 4 -36.27 -9.99 -34.01
CA GLU A 4 -35.82 -9.01 -33.03
C GLU A 4 -34.70 -9.61 -32.18
N THR A 5 -33.56 -8.91 -32.14
CA THR A 5 -32.42 -9.30 -31.31
C THR A 5 -32.63 -8.77 -29.89
N PRO A 6 -32.32 -9.56 -28.84
CA PRO A 6 -32.52 -9.12 -27.47
C PRO A 6 -31.47 -8.06 -27.10
N LEU A 7 -31.96 -6.90 -26.66
CA LEU A 7 -31.15 -5.85 -26.03
C LEU A 7 -30.47 -6.44 -24.79
N HIS A 8 -29.17 -6.67 -24.88
CA HIS A 8 -28.35 -7.09 -23.76
C HIS A 8 -28.31 -5.95 -22.74
N GLU A 9 -29.12 -6.05 -21.68
CA GLU A 9 -29.11 -5.09 -20.56
C GLU A 9 -27.69 -4.99 -19.99
N ASN A 10 -27.06 -3.84 -20.22
CA ASN A 10 -25.81 -3.48 -19.58
C ASN A 10 -26.07 -3.34 -18.08
N LYS A 11 -25.80 -4.42 -17.34
CA LYS A 11 -25.81 -4.46 -15.88
C LYS A 11 -24.86 -3.38 -15.36
N LYS A 12 -25.41 -2.21 -15.01
CA LYS A 12 -24.67 -1.07 -14.47
C LYS A 12 -23.82 -1.59 -13.30
N LYS A 13 -22.49 -1.59 -13.45
CA LYS A 13 -21.57 -1.92 -12.35
C LYS A 13 -21.85 -0.92 -11.22
N GLY A 14 -22.55 -1.38 -10.18
CA GLY A 14 -22.89 -0.55 -9.03
C GLY A 14 -21.64 0.07 -8.42
N ALA A 15 -21.80 1.26 -7.82
CA ALA A 15 -20.70 1.94 -7.14
C ALA A 15 -20.01 0.99 -6.15
N PRO A 16 -18.67 1.02 -6.06
CA PRO A 16 -17.94 0.13 -5.17
C PRO A 16 -18.42 0.30 -3.72
N SER A 17 -18.58 -0.81 -3.01
CA SER A 17 -18.95 -0.78 -1.59
C SER A 17 -17.95 0.04 -0.78
N ARG A 18 -18.38 0.63 0.34
CA ARG A 18 -17.48 1.38 1.25
C ARG A 18 -16.26 0.54 1.66
N LYS A 19 -16.44 -0.77 1.84
CA LYS A 19 -15.37 -1.73 2.12
C LYS A 19 -14.37 -1.83 0.95
N ALA A 20 -14.86 -2.00 -0.28
CA ALA A 20 -14.01 -2.06 -1.47
C ALA A 20 -13.23 -0.75 -1.70
N PHE A 21 -13.88 0.39 -1.49
CA PHE A 21 -13.22 1.70 -1.60
C PHE A 21 -12.11 1.87 -0.55
N ARG A 22 -12.37 1.46 0.70
CA ARG A 22 -11.35 1.46 1.76
C ARG A 22 -10.16 0.59 1.35
N GLN A 23 -10.40 -0.65 0.92
CA GLN A 23 -9.31 -1.55 0.48
C GLN A 23 -8.50 -0.96 -0.70
N MET A 24 -9.18 -0.40 -1.70
CA MET A 24 -8.51 0.26 -2.83
C MET A 24 -7.61 1.41 -2.35
N ARG A 25 -8.10 2.22 -1.41
CA ARG A 25 -7.33 3.33 -0.84
C ARG A 25 -6.11 2.85 -0.07
N GLU A 26 -6.27 1.84 0.77
CA GLU A 26 -5.16 1.26 1.55
C GLU A 26 -4.09 0.70 0.61
N ARG A 27 -4.48 -0.07 -0.42
CA ARG A 27 -3.55 -0.62 -1.42
C ARG A 27 -2.79 0.46 -2.19
N ARG A 28 -3.48 1.54 -2.59
CA ARG A 28 -2.82 2.67 -3.28
C ARG A 28 -1.84 3.39 -2.36
N ARG A 29 -2.22 3.61 -1.09
CA ARG A 29 -1.33 4.23 -0.08
C ARG A 29 -0.09 3.38 0.14
N GLU A 30 -0.24 2.06 0.26
CA GLU A 30 0.91 1.16 0.39
C GLU A 30 1.78 1.14 -0.87
N GLY A 31 1.15 1.14 -2.05
CA GLY A 31 1.87 1.16 -3.33
C GLY A 31 2.76 2.39 -3.50
N ILE A 32 2.24 3.59 -3.21
CA ILE A 32 3.04 4.82 -3.33
C ILE A 32 4.17 4.87 -2.30
N ILE A 33 3.95 4.38 -1.08
CA ILE A 33 5.00 4.30 -0.05
C ILE A 33 6.10 3.33 -0.48
N LYS A 34 5.74 2.16 -1.05
CA LYS A 34 6.73 1.22 -1.59
C LYS A 34 7.55 1.84 -2.72
N LYS A 35 6.93 2.62 -3.61
CA LYS A 35 7.63 3.30 -4.70
C LYS A 35 8.57 4.39 -4.21
N ALA A 36 8.16 5.16 -3.19
CA ALA A 36 9.03 6.14 -2.53
C ALA A 36 10.26 5.48 -1.90
N TYR A 37 10.06 4.34 -1.22
CA TYR A 37 11.16 3.53 -0.67
C TYR A 37 12.10 3.01 -1.76
N GLU A 38 11.57 2.40 -2.82
CA GLU A 38 12.35 1.89 -3.95
C GLU A 38 13.21 3.00 -4.58
N TYR A 39 12.63 4.18 -4.79
CA TYR A 39 13.33 5.33 -5.34
C TYR A 39 14.46 5.81 -4.44
N SER A 40 14.21 5.94 -3.12
CA SER A 40 15.24 6.32 -2.16
C SER A 40 16.44 5.37 -2.20
N LYS A 41 16.21 4.06 -2.31
CA LYS A 41 17.29 3.06 -2.40
C LYS A 41 18.00 3.02 -3.74
N LEU A 42 17.27 3.13 -4.85
CA LEU A 42 17.84 3.06 -6.20
C LEU A 42 18.66 4.32 -6.56
N CYS A 43 18.25 5.48 -6.04
CA CYS A 43 18.84 6.76 -6.40
C CYS A 43 19.59 7.42 -5.24
N GLU A 44 19.76 6.73 -4.11
CA GLU A 44 20.41 7.25 -2.89
C GLU A 44 19.84 8.62 -2.46
N ALA A 45 18.52 8.75 -2.58
CA ALA A 45 17.81 10.01 -2.36
C ALA A 45 17.12 10.05 -0.99
N ASP A 46 17.22 11.19 -0.32
CA ASP A 46 16.44 11.48 0.88
C ASP A 46 14.98 11.81 0.49
N VAL A 47 14.06 10.91 0.84
CA VAL A 47 12.65 11.00 0.41
C VAL A 47 11.73 11.20 1.61
N CYS A 48 10.85 12.19 1.49
CA CYS A 48 9.72 12.40 2.40
C CYS A 48 8.39 12.34 1.63
N LEU A 49 7.40 11.64 2.16
CA LEU A 49 6.05 11.56 1.62
C LEU A 49 5.00 11.81 2.70
N GLY A 50 4.19 12.85 2.53
CA GLY A 50 3.04 13.15 3.38
C GLY A 50 1.72 12.97 2.65
N ILE A 51 0.78 12.23 3.24
CA ILE A 51 -0.55 11.97 2.66
C ILE A 51 -1.62 12.41 3.66
N ARG A 52 -2.31 13.53 3.37
CA ARG A 52 -3.46 14.00 4.16
C ARG A 52 -4.78 13.55 3.54
N LEU A 53 -5.56 12.83 4.31
CA LEU A 53 -6.91 12.44 3.96
C LEU A 53 -7.87 13.61 4.21
N ARG A 54 -8.25 14.33 3.16
CA ARG A 54 -9.12 15.53 3.27
C ARG A 54 -10.41 15.28 4.08
N GLY A 55 -11.05 14.12 3.90
CA GLY A 55 -12.30 13.81 4.60
C GLY A 55 -12.16 13.47 6.09
N SER A 56 -11.00 13.02 6.56
CA SER A 56 -10.80 12.63 7.96
C SER A 56 -9.72 13.45 8.68
N GLY A 57 -9.05 14.36 7.98
CA GLY A 57 -7.86 15.07 8.48
C GLY A 57 -6.61 14.20 8.66
N GLN A 58 -6.77 12.88 8.80
CA GLN A 58 -5.68 11.92 9.03
C GLN A 58 -4.51 12.08 8.08
N VAL A 59 -3.32 12.20 8.64
CA VAL A 59 -2.05 12.25 7.92
C VAL A 59 -1.34 10.90 8.02
N TYR A 60 -0.74 10.46 6.92
CA TYR A 60 0.24 9.39 6.89
C TYR A 60 1.56 9.96 6.41
N THR A 61 2.65 9.57 7.04
CA THR A 61 4.00 9.96 6.62
C THR A 61 4.84 8.74 6.29
N PHE A 62 5.74 8.92 5.33
CA PHE A 62 6.84 8.02 5.07
C PHE A 62 8.13 8.82 4.96
N LEU A 63 9.17 8.35 5.64
CA LEU A 63 10.48 8.98 5.68
C LEU A 63 11.55 7.94 5.39
N ALA A 64 12.37 8.25 4.40
CA ALA A 64 13.58 7.53 4.04
C ALA A 64 14.69 8.57 3.85
N ASP A 65 15.16 9.12 4.97
CA ASP A 65 16.18 10.16 5.03
C ASP A 65 17.19 9.86 6.15
N PRO A 66 18.19 9.00 5.89
CA PRO A 66 19.23 8.70 6.87
C PRO A 66 19.98 9.94 7.37
N SER A 67 20.03 10.99 6.56
CA SER A 67 20.63 12.29 6.88
C SER A 67 19.81 13.12 7.87
N GLY A 68 18.53 12.78 8.07
CA GLY A 68 17.59 13.58 8.84
C GLY A 68 17.28 14.94 8.20
N PHE A 69 17.52 15.12 6.90
CA PHE A 69 17.24 16.38 6.19
C PHE A 69 15.79 16.86 6.37
N TRP A 70 14.84 15.92 6.48
CA TRP A 70 13.42 16.22 6.66
C TRP A 70 12.95 16.26 8.13
N SER A 71 13.86 16.27 9.12
CA SER A 71 13.50 16.30 10.55
C SER A 71 12.61 17.49 10.92
N SER A 72 12.82 18.66 10.30
CA SER A 72 11.99 19.85 10.53
C SER A 72 10.52 19.64 10.12
N PHE A 73 10.29 18.86 9.07
CA PHE A 73 8.96 18.50 8.62
C PHE A 73 8.27 17.54 9.61
N GLU A 74 9.00 16.62 10.23
CA GLU A 74 8.46 15.78 11.31
C GLU A 74 8.01 16.61 12.50
N SER A 75 8.85 17.53 12.98
CA SER A 75 8.53 18.34 14.15
C SER A 75 7.30 19.21 13.95
N GLN A 76 7.02 19.64 12.71
CA GLN A 76 5.79 20.36 12.39
C GLN A 76 4.54 19.47 12.51
N LEU A 77 4.68 18.17 12.24
CA LEU A 77 3.58 17.21 12.27
C LEU A 77 3.30 16.63 13.65
N GLU A 78 4.26 16.65 14.57
CA GLU A 78 4.06 16.19 15.97
C GLU A 78 2.89 16.90 16.67
N LYS A 79 2.64 18.16 16.31
CA LYS A 79 1.56 18.98 16.87
C LYS A 79 0.22 18.85 16.13
N TYR A 80 0.16 18.05 15.06
CA TYR A 80 -1.01 17.95 14.20
C TYR A 80 -2.07 16.99 14.76
N TYR A 81 -3.36 17.34 14.60
CA TYR A 81 -4.48 16.49 14.98
C TYR A 81 -5.37 16.11 13.77
N PRO A 82 -5.79 14.84 13.63
CA PRO A 82 -5.46 13.69 14.46
C PRO A 82 -4.00 13.24 14.28
N THR A 83 -3.47 12.51 15.27
CA THR A 83 -2.07 12.07 15.31
C THR A 83 -1.65 11.43 13.99
N PRO A 84 -0.61 11.95 13.31
CA PRO A 84 -0.11 11.37 12.07
C PRO A 84 0.37 9.92 12.25
N ILE A 85 0.12 9.09 11.25
CA ILE A 85 0.56 7.69 11.23
C ILE A 85 1.87 7.62 10.44
N ARG A 86 2.97 7.36 11.13
CA ARG A 86 4.32 7.29 10.55
C ARG A 86 4.64 5.89 10.04
N LYS A 87 5.32 5.83 8.90
CA LYS A 87 5.99 4.65 8.37
C LYS A 87 7.46 4.96 8.12
N THR A 88 8.32 4.06 8.55
CA THR A 88 9.76 4.08 8.34
C THR A 88 10.16 3.03 7.31
N THR A 89 11.42 3.06 6.88
CA THR A 89 12.02 2.00 6.06
C THR A 89 11.85 0.62 6.70
N GLU A 90 12.00 0.52 8.02
CA GLU A 90 11.88 -0.72 8.77
C GLU A 90 10.47 -1.33 8.70
N ASP A 91 9.44 -0.47 8.71
CA ASP A 91 8.05 -0.92 8.58
C ASP A 91 7.79 -1.56 7.20
N ILE A 92 8.50 -1.10 6.17
CA ILE A 92 8.42 -1.65 4.81
C ILE A 92 9.15 -2.99 4.73
N LEU A 93 10.34 -3.08 5.32
CA LEU A 93 11.14 -4.32 5.37
C LEU A 93 10.39 -5.44 6.12
N ARG A 94 9.83 -5.12 7.29
CA ARG A 94 9.02 -6.07 8.07
C ARG A 94 7.84 -6.61 7.26
N SER A 95 7.19 -5.73 6.48
CA SER A 95 6.05 -6.11 5.64
C SER A 95 6.43 -7.03 4.46
N ARG A 96 7.68 -6.97 3.97
CA ARG A 96 8.17 -7.91 2.94
C ARG A 96 8.42 -9.30 3.53
N ASN A 97 9.07 -9.37 4.68
CA ASN A 97 9.44 -10.65 5.31
C ASN A 97 8.20 -11.49 5.67
N THR A 98 7.10 -10.87 6.09
CA THR A 98 5.83 -11.57 6.38
C THR A 98 5.17 -12.16 5.14
N GLN A 99 5.44 -11.65 3.93
CA GLN A 99 4.90 -12.23 2.68
C GLN A 99 5.77 -13.38 2.17
N GLN A 100 7.07 -13.37 2.45
CA GLN A 100 8.00 -14.40 1.98
C GLN A 100 7.87 -15.71 2.79
N GLY A 101 7.61 -15.62 4.10
CA GLY A 101 7.32 -16.79 4.94
C GLY A 101 6.00 -17.52 4.65
N ARG A 102 5.18 -17.02 3.71
CA ARG A 102 3.95 -17.70 3.24
C ARG A 102 4.16 -18.56 1.99
N GLN A 103 5.31 -18.46 1.31
CA GLN A 103 5.60 -19.27 0.11
C GLN A 103 6.52 -20.48 0.37
N GLU A 104 7.14 -20.60 1.55
CA GLU A 104 8.07 -21.72 1.85
C GLU A 104 7.41 -22.95 2.49
N SER A 105 6.08 -22.96 2.72
CA SER A 105 5.37 -24.10 3.34
C SER A 105 4.62 -25.02 2.36
N GLU A 106 4.77 -24.86 1.05
CA GLU A 106 4.06 -25.67 0.02
C GLU A 106 5.01 -26.44 -0.93
N THR A 107 6.25 -26.72 -0.53
CA THR A 107 7.11 -27.70 -1.23
C THR A 107 7.88 -28.56 -0.24
N SER A 108 7.18 -29.36 0.58
CA SER A 108 7.79 -30.46 1.34
C SER A 108 6.74 -31.54 1.65
N GLU A 109 5.91 -31.91 0.68
CA GLU A 109 5.18 -33.17 0.71
C GLU A 109 5.27 -33.80 -0.69
N GLY A 110 6.02 -34.90 -0.80
CA GLY A 110 6.12 -35.66 -2.04
C GLY A 110 7.52 -36.16 -2.34
N ASN A 111 8.07 -37.03 -1.49
CA ASN A 111 8.87 -38.13 -2.01
C ASN A 111 8.70 -39.34 -1.08
N ILE A 112 7.59 -40.04 -1.31
CA ILE A 112 7.37 -41.42 -0.88
C ILE A 112 7.30 -42.26 -2.15
N GLU A 113 7.89 -43.46 -2.03
CA GLU A 113 8.01 -44.57 -2.99
C GLU A 113 9.02 -44.43 -4.12
N SER A 114 9.73 -45.47 -4.57
CA SER A 114 10.09 -46.83 -4.12
C SER A 114 10.55 -47.51 -5.41
N THR A 115 11.73 -48.13 -5.42
CA THR A 115 12.06 -49.45 -6.03
C THR A 115 13.57 -49.60 -6.03
#